data_AF-A0A931RK95-F1
#
_entry.id   AF-A0A931RK95-F1
#
_cell.length_a   1.000
_cell.length_b   1.000
_cell.length_c   1.000
_cell.angle_alpha   90.00
_cell.angle_beta   90.00
_cell.angle_gamma   90.00
#
_symmetry.space_group_name_H-M   'P 1'
#
loop_
_entity.id
_entity.type
_entity.pdbx_description
1 polymer ?
#
loop_
_entity_poly.entity_id
_entity_poly.type
_entity_poly.pdbx_seq_one_letter_code
_entity_poly.pdbx_strand_id
1 'polypeptide(L)'
;MDPIQQTTTTLQPAPPPSTKPSKKLAIILFAIVAVLLLFSVFGSYYYLEIYQPNQYAKKVIPIYDEITSNQMGIGNNQGSNTYEDVLIFLDQYQAFLTQAKVKVATLKPSPLKTAPSFLANTKRSQQIQEDFTRILEFFIDNISAAKTQVQFMVKAKELFLLLRPDLTAYPPKAELAGQGTPLPPPPSTAGEFLTVWEPRISKAKIIAQELFDEPQDVQGIDLEELKSLWQETEEGLDVLLPFLRKQDSKLSMSEVQKLIPEGEKALFAKVDKIDEFRPKLENVLIRNSGENILRYQFEFNNSKKGEFETSFARLNTNIKQLKEKYGK
;
A
#
# COMPACT_ATOMS: atom_id res chain seq x y z
N MET A 1 31.48 -96.26 76.07
CA MET A 1 31.87 -94.85 75.92
C MET A 1 32.24 -94.72 74.46
N ASP A 2 31.30 -94.20 73.66
CA ASP A 2 31.43 -94.08 72.21
C ASP A 2 31.08 -92.64 71.77
N PRO A 3 31.68 -92.14 70.68
CA PRO A 3 31.87 -90.71 70.46
C PRO A 3 30.71 -90.04 69.72
N ILE A 4 30.54 -88.76 70.03
CA ILE A 4 29.60 -87.82 69.41
C ILE A 4 30.08 -87.47 67.99
N GLN A 5 29.25 -87.72 66.98
CA GLN A 5 29.41 -87.12 65.64
C GLN A 5 28.43 -85.96 65.46
N GLN A 6 28.98 -84.76 65.29
CA GLN A 6 28.25 -83.55 64.90
C GLN A 6 27.99 -83.59 63.40
N THR A 7 26.73 -83.42 62.98
CA THR A 7 26.34 -83.22 61.59
C THR A 7 26.08 -81.73 61.36
N THR A 8 26.93 -81.10 60.55
CA THR A 8 26.76 -79.73 60.06
C THR A 8 25.83 -79.76 58.84
N THR A 9 24.62 -79.23 58.94
CA THR A 9 23.71 -79.07 57.78
C THR A 9 23.82 -77.63 57.25
N THR A 10 24.30 -77.52 56.02
CA THR A 10 24.41 -76.30 55.22
C THR A 10 23.02 -75.82 54.79
N LEU A 11 22.65 -74.59 55.14
CA LEU A 11 21.41 -73.93 54.67
C LEU A 11 21.57 -73.50 53.21
N GLN A 12 20.75 -74.07 52.33
CA GLN A 12 20.62 -73.66 50.93
C GLN A 12 19.63 -72.48 50.83
N PRO A 13 19.96 -71.35 50.16
CA PRO A 13 19.04 -70.24 50.02
C PRO A 13 17.87 -70.62 49.11
N ALA A 14 16.64 -70.30 49.54
CA ALA A 14 15.45 -70.50 48.73
C ALA A 14 15.51 -69.68 47.43
N PRO A 15 15.08 -70.22 46.28
CA PRO A 15 14.99 -69.45 45.05
C PRO A 15 13.94 -68.33 45.18
N PRO A 16 14.16 -67.14 44.60
CA PRO A 16 13.19 -66.06 44.66
C PRO A 16 11.89 -66.46 43.94
N PRO A 17 10.72 -66.06 44.45
CA PRO A 17 9.44 -66.39 43.83
C PRO A 17 9.36 -65.78 42.43
N SER A 18 9.20 -66.65 41.43
CA SER A 18 8.87 -66.28 40.06
C SER A 18 7.45 -65.70 40.01
N THR A 19 7.29 -64.40 40.24
CA THR A 19 6.04 -63.70 39.98
C THR A 19 5.92 -63.47 38.47
N LYS A 20 5.43 -64.48 37.73
CA LYS A 20 4.89 -64.24 36.39
C LYS A 20 3.80 -63.16 36.52
N PRO A 21 3.90 -62.02 35.82
CA PRO A 21 2.84 -61.01 35.87
C PRO A 21 1.54 -61.66 35.43
N SER A 22 0.50 -61.53 36.26
CA SER A 22 -0.79 -62.15 35.95
C SER A 22 -1.29 -61.56 34.63
N LYS A 23 -1.58 -62.43 33.64
CA LYS A 23 -2.04 -61.99 32.31
C LYS A 23 -3.23 -61.02 32.40
N LYS A 24 -4.07 -61.16 33.43
CA LYS A 24 -5.19 -60.27 33.75
C LYS A 24 -4.73 -58.84 34.09
N LEU A 25 -3.67 -58.69 34.89
CA LEU A 25 -3.15 -57.38 35.28
C LEU A 25 -2.47 -56.67 34.11
N ALA A 26 -1.78 -57.42 33.23
CA ALA A 26 -1.24 -56.89 31.98
C ALA A 26 -2.33 -56.43 31.00
N ILE A 27 -3.43 -57.19 30.88
CA ILE A 27 -4.59 -56.80 30.05
C ILE A 27 -5.27 -55.55 30.60
N ILE A 28 -5.44 -55.44 31.93
CA ILE A 28 -6.02 -54.26 32.57
C ILE A 28 -5.13 -53.03 32.35
N LEU A 29 -3.81 -53.18 32.51
CA LEU A 29 -2.87 -52.08 32.25
C LEU A 29 -2.91 -51.63 30.78
N PHE A 30 -2.94 -52.59 29.85
CA PHE A 30 -3.07 -52.30 28.42
C PHE A 30 -4.39 -51.60 28.10
N ALA A 31 -5.51 -52.02 28.70
CA ALA A 31 -6.81 -51.36 28.52
C ALA A 31 -6.79 -49.91 29.05
N ILE A 32 -6.16 -49.66 30.20
CA ILE A 32 -6.02 -48.30 30.75
C ILE A 32 -5.17 -47.42 29.84
N VAL A 33 -4.03 -47.93 29.35
CA VAL A 33 -3.16 -47.20 28.41
C VAL A 33 -3.88 -46.95 27.08
N ALA A 34 -4.62 -47.93 26.56
CA ALA A 34 -5.40 -47.78 25.33
C ALA A 34 -6.51 -46.73 25.49
N VAL A 35 -7.22 -46.71 26.63
CA VAL A 35 -8.23 -45.69 26.93
C VAL A 35 -7.61 -44.31 27.06
N LEU A 36 -6.49 -44.16 27.77
CA LEU A 36 -5.76 -42.88 27.86
C LEU A 36 -5.26 -42.41 26.50
N LEU A 37 -4.75 -43.31 25.65
CA LEU A 37 -4.36 -43.00 24.28
C LEU A 37 -5.57 -42.58 23.44
N LEU A 38 -6.70 -43.27 23.54
CA LEU A 38 -7.95 -42.88 22.85
C LEU A 38 -8.44 -41.51 23.32
N PHE A 39 -8.50 -41.24 24.63
CA PHE A 39 -8.88 -39.90 25.13
C PHE A 39 -7.90 -38.82 24.70
N SER A 40 -6.60 -39.11 24.68
CA SER A 40 -5.59 -38.14 24.21
C SER A 40 -5.71 -37.87 22.71
N VAL A 41 -5.94 -38.89 21.87
CA VAL A 41 -6.06 -38.76 20.41
C VAL A 41 -7.40 -38.14 20.01
N PHE A 42 -8.53 -38.62 20.55
CA PHE A 42 -9.86 -38.09 20.26
C PHE A 42 -10.07 -36.69 20.85
N GLY A 43 -9.57 -36.43 22.06
CA GLY A 43 -9.63 -35.10 22.69
C GLY A 43 -8.81 -34.07 21.93
N SER A 44 -7.58 -34.44 21.52
CA SER A 44 -6.73 -33.59 20.67
C SER A 44 -7.35 -33.35 19.30
N TYR A 45 -7.92 -34.39 18.68
CA TYR A 45 -8.61 -34.26 17.39
C TYR A 45 -9.81 -33.32 17.48
N TYR A 46 -10.68 -33.48 18.50
CA TYR A 46 -11.83 -32.59 18.71
C TYR A 46 -11.40 -31.14 18.90
N TYR A 47 -10.35 -30.91 19.70
CA TYR A 47 -9.83 -29.57 19.93
C TYR A 47 -9.29 -28.94 18.64
N LEU A 48 -8.49 -29.69 17.85
CA LEU A 48 -7.80 -29.19 16.66
C LEU A 48 -8.68 -29.11 15.40
N GLU A 49 -9.66 -29.98 15.24
CA GLU A 49 -10.52 -30.03 14.04
C GLU A 49 -11.87 -29.34 14.21
N ILE A 50 -12.36 -29.18 15.45
CA ILE A 50 -13.72 -28.67 15.70
C ILE A 50 -13.66 -27.38 16.52
N TYR A 51 -13.10 -27.41 17.73
CA TYR A 51 -13.15 -26.25 18.63
C TYR A 51 -12.29 -25.08 18.15
N GLN A 52 -11.01 -25.32 17.88
CA GLN A 52 -10.07 -24.27 17.49
C GLN A 52 -10.40 -23.64 16.12
N PRO A 53 -10.79 -24.39 15.07
CA PRO A 53 -11.23 -23.81 13.81
C PRO A 53 -12.49 -22.95 13.94
N ASN A 54 -13.42 -23.31 14.82
CA ASN A 54 -14.60 -22.49 15.12
C ASN A 54 -14.20 -21.17 15.81
N GLN A 55 -13.32 -21.23 16.82
CA GLN A 55 -12.80 -20.03 17.48
C GLN A 55 -12.01 -19.12 16.52
N TYR A 56 -11.28 -19.70 15.57
CA TYR A 56 -10.59 -18.97 14.52
C TYR A 56 -11.59 -18.32 13.55
N ALA A 57 -12.60 -19.08 13.08
CA ALA A 57 -13.65 -18.60 12.18
C ALA A 57 -14.39 -17.38 12.75
N LYS A 58 -14.77 -17.43 14.03
CA LYS A 58 -15.44 -16.32 14.74
C LYS A 58 -14.62 -15.03 14.79
N LYS A 59 -13.30 -15.11 14.65
CA LYS A 59 -12.41 -13.93 14.65
C LYS A 59 -12.06 -13.46 13.26
N VAL A 60 -11.82 -14.38 12.31
CA VAL A 60 -11.37 -14.02 10.95
C VAL A 60 -12.51 -13.54 10.06
N ILE A 61 -13.72 -14.11 10.21
CA ILE A 61 -14.88 -13.74 9.38
C ILE A 61 -15.26 -12.26 9.57
N PRO A 62 -15.38 -11.73 10.81
CA PRO A 62 -15.70 -10.31 11.00
C PRO A 62 -14.66 -9.37 10.38
N ILE A 63 -13.36 -9.72 10.44
CA ILE A 63 -12.29 -8.91 9.83
C ILE A 63 -12.44 -8.89 8.31
N TYR A 64 -12.74 -10.04 7.70
CA TYR A 64 -13.01 -10.13 6.26
C TYR A 64 -14.24 -9.31 5.85
N ASP A 65 -15.32 -9.39 6.63
CA ASP A 65 -16.55 -8.64 6.37
C ASP A 65 -16.35 -7.13 6.54
N GLU A 66 -15.57 -6.71 7.54
CA GLU A 66 -15.17 -5.31 7.76
C GLU A 66 -14.37 -4.75 6.57
N ILE A 67 -13.42 -5.52 6.01
CA ILE A 67 -12.62 -5.06 4.87
C ILE A 67 -13.46 -5.00 3.58
N THR A 68 -14.22 -6.05 3.30
CA THR A 68 -15.03 -6.12 2.06
C THR A 68 -16.18 -5.11 2.05
N SER A 69 -16.76 -4.79 3.20
CA SER A 69 -17.76 -3.70 3.32
C SER A 69 -17.14 -2.32 3.14
N ASN A 70 -15.94 -2.08 3.67
CA ASN A 70 -15.24 -0.80 3.49
C ASN A 70 -14.73 -0.61 2.04
N GLN A 71 -14.38 -1.68 1.32
CA GLN A 71 -14.07 -1.60 -0.12
C GLN A 71 -15.25 -1.07 -0.95
N MET A 72 -16.51 -1.38 -0.57
CA MET A 72 -17.70 -0.83 -1.24
C MET A 72 -17.93 0.67 -0.93
N GLY A 73 -17.34 1.21 0.15
CA GLY A 73 -17.39 2.65 0.46
C GLY A 73 -16.50 3.50 -0.45
N ILE A 74 -15.48 2.91 -1.07
CA ILE A 74 -14.52 3.58 -1.96
C ILE A 74 -15.21 4.07 -3.25
N GLY A 75 -16.17 3.29 -3.77
CA GLY A 75 -16.96 3.67 -4.94
C GLY A 75 -18.00 4.78 -4.69
N ASN A 76 -18.35 5.04 -3.41
CA ASN A 76 -19.30 6.08 -3.01
C ASN A 76 -18.64 7.39 -2.60
N ASN A 77 -17.31 7.45 -2.49
CA ASN A 77 -16.55 8.68 -2.29
C ASN A 77 -16.35 9.47 -3.59
N GLN A 78 -17.42 9.57 -4.40
CA GLN A 78 -17.51 10.47 -5.56
C GLN A 78 -17.40 11.96 -5.20
N GLY A 79 -17.24 12.30 -3.91
CA GLY A 79 -17.04 13.67 -3.42
C GLY A 79 -15.58 14.11 -3.30
N SER A 80 -14.60 13.21 -3.43
CA SER A 80 -13.17 13.53 -3.32
C SER A 80 -12.59 14.01 -4.65
N ASN A 81 -12.90 15.26 -5.03
CA ASN A 81 -12.43 15.83 -6.30
C ASN A 81 -11.01 16.40 -6.24
N THR A 82 -10.47 16.64 -5.03
CA THR A 82 -9.15 17.27 -4.86
C THR A 82 -8.08 16.26 -4.45
N TYR A 83 -6.82 16.52 -4.80
CA TYR A 83 -5.69 15.69 -4.39
C TYR A 83 -5.53 15.62 -2.87
N GLU A 84 -5.85 16.71 -2.17
CA GLU A 84 -5.82 16.79 -0.71
C GLU A 84 -6.83 15.83 -0.07
N ASP A 85 -8.07 15.80 -0.58
CA ASP A 85 -9.10 14.87 -0.10
C ASP A 85 -8.69 13.41 -0.34
N VAL A 86 -8.08 13.14 -1.51
CA VAL A 86 -7.54 11.81 -1.82
C VAL A 86 -6.43 11.43 -0.85
N LEU A 87 -5.52 12.34 -0.53
CA LEU A 87 -4.43 12.05 0.40
C LEU A 87 -4.96 11.70 1.79
N ILE A 88 -5.93 12.47 2.29
CA ILE A 88 -6.61 12.19 3.58
C ILE A 88 -7.29 10.83 3.55
N PHE A 89 -7.99 10.51 2.47
CA PHE A 89 -8.65 9.21 2.31
C PHE A 89 -7.62 8.06 2.31
N LEU A 90 -6.53 8.18 1.56
CA LEU A 90 -5.47 7.17 1.49
C LEU A 90 -4.80 6.97 2.86
N ASP A 91 -4.58 8.03 3.64
CA ASP A 91 -4.07 7.95 5.01
C ASP A 91 -5.01 7.16 5.93
N GLN A 92 -6.30 7.50 5.91
CA GLN A 92 -7.32 6.82 6.72
C GLN A 92 -7.43 5.34 6.34
N TYR A 93 -7.42 5.04 5.03
CA TYR A 93 -7.54 3.68 4.53
C TYR A 93 -6.27 2.85 4.80
N GLN A 94 -5.08 3.44 4.70
CA GLN A 94 -3.82 2.79 5.10
C GLN A 94 -3.82 2.45 6.60
N ALA A 95 -4.28 3.38 7.45
CA ALA A 95 -4.39 3.15 8.89
C ALA A 95 -5.37 2.01 9.20
N PHE A 96 -6.53 2.00 8.54
CA PHE A 96 -7.51 0.92 8.65
C PHE A 96 -6.92 -0.44 8.27
N LEU A 97 -6.27 -0.56 7.11
CA LEU A 97 -5.67 -1.82 6.66
C LEU A 97 -4.50 -2.26 7.55
N THR A 98 -3.72 -1.32 8.07
CA THR A 98 -2.63 -1.62 9.02
C THR A 98 -3.20 -2.20 10.32
N GLN A 99 -4.28 -1.63 10.85
CA GLN A 99 -4.97 -2.19 12.00
C GLN A 99 -5.54 -3.58 11.70
N ALA A 100 -6.14 -3.77 10.54
CA ALA A 100 -6.62 -5.09 10.11
C ALA A 100 -5.48 -6.12 10.01
N LYS A 101 -4.31 -5.73 9.47
CA LYS A 101 -3.11 -6.57 9.43
C LYS A 101 -2.66 -6.99 10.82
N VAL A 102 -2.66 -6.06 11.78
CA VAL A 102 -2.36 -6.37 13.19
C VAL A 102 -3.40 -7.34 13.75
N LYS A 103 -4.71 -7.11 13.54
CA LYS A 103 -5.77 -8.03 13.98
C LYS A 103 -5.53 -9.44 13.42
N VAL A 104 -5.26 -9.57 12.11
CA VAL A 104 -4.96 -10.86 11.45
C VAL A 104 -3.69 -11.51 12.02
N ALA A 105 -2.63 -10.75 12.27
CA ALA A 105 -1.39 -11.28 12.85
C ALA A 105 -1.58 -11.83 14.28
N THR A 106 -2.49 -11.25 15.06
CA THR A 106 -2.82 -11.77 16.40
C THR A 106 -3.66 -13.04 16.37
N LEU A 107 -4.25 -13.39 15.21
CA LEU A 107 -4.89 -14.69 15.04
C LEU A 107 -3.78 -15.73 15.06
N LYS A 108 -3.68 -16.46 16.17
CA LYS A 108 -2.83 -17.64 16.24
C LYS A 108 -3.53 -18.75 15.46
N PRO A 109 -3.04 -19.13 14.26
CA PRO A 109 -3.48 -20.38 13.67
C PRO A 109 -2.99 -21.49 14.61
N SER A 110 -3.51 -22.71 14.51
CA SER A 110 -3.13 -23.74 15.48
C SER A 110 -1.61 -23.85 15.65
N PRO A 111 -1.08 -23.85 16.90
CA PRO A 111 0.35 -23.73 17.17
C PRO A 111 1.17 -24.93 16.67
N LEU A 112 0.50 -26.00 16.25
CA LEU A 112 1.15 -27.16 15.65
C LEU A 112 1.55 -26.84 14.20
N LYS A 113 2.73 -26.22 14.02
CA LYS A 113 3.46 -26.20 12.73
C LYS A 113 3.68 -27.62 12.17
N THR A 114 3.59 -28.64 13.04
CA THR A 114 3.73 -30.07 12.77
C THR A 114 2.40 -30.82 12.90
N ALA A 115 1.26 -30.14 12.78
CA ALA A 115 -0.04 -30.80 12.71
C ALA A 115 0.02 -31.88 11.61
N PRO A 116 -0.24 -33.16 11.94
CA PRO A 116 -0.11 -34.23 10.97
C PRO A 116 -1.01 -33.95 9.76
N SER A 117 -0.56 -34.41 8.58
CA SER A 117 -1.08 -34.01 7.28
C SER A 117 -2.59 -34.21 7.08
N PHE A 118 -3.21 -35.05 7.91
CA PHE A 118 -4.65 -35.35 7.94
C PHE A 118 -5.51 -34.27 8.63
N LEU A 119 -4.93 -33.28 9.32
CA LEU A 119 -5.67 -32.19 9.98
C LEU A 119 -5.98 -31.04 9.01
N ALA A 120 -7.04 -31.24 8.21
CA ALA A 120 -7.44 -30.33 7.13
C ALA A 120 -7.80 -28.92 7.61
N ASN A 121 -8.45 -28.77 8.77
CA ASN A 121 -8.90 -27.46 9.25
C ASN A 121 -7.73 -26.60 9.79
N THR A 122 -6.67 -27.24 10.31
CA THR A 122 -5.46 -26.54 10.77
C THR A 122 -4.71 -25.91 9.59
N LYS A 123 -4.47 -26.69 8.53
CA LYS A 123 -3.84 -26.18 7.29
C LYS A 123 -4.65 -25.05 6.66
N ARG A 124 -5.97 -25.19 6.62
CA ARG A 124 -6.86 -24.13 6.11
C ARG A 124 -6.71 -22.83 6.89
N SER A 125 -6.65 -22.90 8.22
CA SER A 125 -6.52 -21.70 9.06
C SER A 125 -5.17 -20.98 8.85
N GLN A 126 -4.08 -21.74 8.65
CA GLN A 126 -2.77 -21.19 8.29
C GLN A 126 -2.82 -20.52 6.91
N GLN A 127 -3.38 -21.21 5.92
CA GLN A 127 -3.49 -20.68 4.55
C GLN A 127 -4.36 -19.42 4.47
N ILE A 128 -5.47 -19.37 5.22
CA ILE A 128 -6.28 -18.16 5.34
C ILE A 128 -5.42 -17.01 5.87
N GLN A 129 -4.66 -17.22 6.94
CA GLN A 129 -3.83 -16.15 7.50
C GLN A 129 -2.75 -15.67 6.54
N GLU A 130 -2.08 -16.59 5.86
CA GLU A 130 -1.05 -16.27 4.86
C GLU A 130 -1.64 -15.47 3.70
N ASP A 131 -2.73 -15.96 3.10
CA ASP A 131 -3.39 -15.28 1.98
C ASP A 131 -3.91 -13.91 2.40
N PHE A 132 -4.51 -13.82 3.59
CA PHE A 132 -5.08 -12.58 4.09
C PHE A 132 -3.99 -11.54 4.40
N THR A 133 -2.86 -11.97 4.98
CA THR A 133 -1.71 -11.10 5.22
C THR A 133 -1.13 -10.59 3.90
N ARG A 134 -0.95 -11.48 2.90
CA ARG A 134 -0.44 -11.11 1.57
C ARG A 134 -1.35 -10.10 0.87
N ILE A 135 -2.67 -10.29 0.94
CA ILE A 135 -3.66 -9.37 0.37
C ILE A 135 -3.60 -7.99 1.04
N LEU A 136 -3.50 -7.96 2.37
CA LEU A 136 -3.39 -6.71 3.13
C LEU A 136 -2.09 -5.96 2.80
N GLU A 137 -0.96 -6.68 2.72
CA GLU A 137 0.33 -6.13 2.29
C GLU A 137 0.25 -5.54 0.89
N PHE A 138 -0.36 -6.28 -0.04
CA PHE A 138 -0.59 -5.77 -1.40
C PHE A 138 -1.35 -4.45 -1.40
N PHE A 139 -2.47 -4.34 -0.67
CA PHE A 139 -3.21 -3.07 -0.63
C PHE A 139 -2.42 -1.95 0.04
N ILE A 140 -1.71 -2.22 1.14
CA ILE A 140 -0.88 -1.22 1.84
C ILE A 140 0.22 -0.69 0.94
N ASP A 141 0.94 -1.58 0.23
CA ASP A 141 2.03 -1.21 -0.69
C ASP A 141 1.50 -0.32 -1.82
N ASN A 142 0.38 -0.71 -2.43
CA ASN A 142 -0.22 0.07 -3.49
C ASN A 142 -0.69 1.45 -2.95
N ILE A 143 -1.31 1.51 -1.75
CA ILE A 143 -1.73 2.80 -1.15
C ILE A 143 -0.52 3.71 -0.92
N SER A 144 0.60 3.15 -0.48
CA SER A 144 1.84 3.91 -0.32
C SER A 144 2.30 4.51 -1.65
N ALA A 145 2.25 3.74 -2.75
CA ALA A 145 2.59 4.25 -4.08
C ALA A 145 1.60 5.34 -4.54
N ALA A 146 0.30 5.13 -4.34
CA ALA A 146 -0.73 6.13 -4.65
C ALA A 146 -0.52 7.43 -3.86
N LYS A 147 -0.13 7.35 -2.59
CA LYS A 147 0.19 8.53 -1.77
C LYS A 147 1.34 9.33 -2.37
N THR A 148 2.42 8.67 -2.76
CA THR A 148 3.56 9.32 -3.43
C THR A 148 3.09 10.02 -4.72
N GLN A 149 2.28 9.34 -5.53
CA GLN A 149 1.72 9.93 -6.76
C GLN A 149 0.82 11.14 -6.47
N VAL A 150 -0.04 11.07 -5.44
CA VAL A 150 -0.92 12.20 -5.05
C VAL A 150 -0.10 13.38 -4.53
N GLN A 151 0.94 13.14 -3.73
CA GLN A 151 1.83 14.19 -3.23
C GLN A 151 2.54 14.90 -4.38
N PHE A 152 2.99 14.16 -5.39
CA PHE A 152 3.49 14.74 -6.63
C PHE A 152 2.42 15.61 -7.31
N MET A 153 1.18 15.11 -7.43
CA MET A 153 0.09 15.88 -8.08
C MET A 153 -0.30 17.15 -7.32
N VAL A 154 -0.19 17.17 -5.99
CA VAL A 154 -0.37 18.40 -5.20
C VAL A 154 0.65 19.46 -5.62
N LYS A 155 1.94 19.11 -5.71
CA LYS A 155 3.00 20.02 -6.16
C LYS A 155 2.83 20.43 -7.63
N ALA A 156 2.49 19.48 -8.50
CA ALA A 156 2.22 19.74 -9.91
C ALA A 156 1.07 20.73 -10.10
N LYS A 157 0.01 20.59 -9.30
CA LYS A 157 -1.13 21.52 -9.26
C LYS A 157 -0.69 22.90 -8.80
N GLU A 158 0.12 22.99 -7.75
CA GLU A 158 0.64 24.27 -7.25
C GLU A 158 1.50 24.99 -8.30
N LEU A 159 2.41 24.25 -8.96
CA LEU A 159 3.21 24.76 -10.07
C LEU A 159 2.30 25.27 -11.21
N PHE A 160 1.29 24.50 -11.59
CA PHE A 160 0.34 24.89 -12.62
C PHE A 160 -0.39 26.19 -12.28
N LEU A 161 -0.87 26.34 -11.04
CA LEU A 161 -1.56 27.55 -10.56
C LEU A 161 -0.63 28.77 -10.49
N LEU A 162 0.67 28.59 -10.22
CA LEU A 162 1.65 29.68 -10.30
C LEU A 162 1.82 30.18 -11.74
N LEU A 163 1.77 29.28 -12.71
CA LEU A 163 1.93 29.55 -14.14
C LEU A 163 0.63 29.99 -14.84
N ARG A 164 -0.50 29.93 -14.11
CA ARG A 164 -1.84 30.33 -14.54
C ARG A 164 -2.45 31.31 -13.53
N PRO A 165 -1.93 32.55 -13.47
CA PRO A 165 -2.41 33.57 -12.53
C PRO A 165 -3.90 33.91 -12.67
N ASP A 166 -4.49 33.61 -13.83
CA ASP A 166 -5.92 33.71 -14.12
C ASP A 166 -6.78 32.66 -13.39
N LEU A 167 -6.17 31.57 -12.91
CA LEU A 167 -6.84 30.50 -12.18
C LEU A 167 -6.59 30.61 -10.67
N THR A 168 -7.67 30.54 -9.89
CA THR A 168 -7.59 30.54 -8.42
C THR A 168 -7.67 29.13 -7.82
N ALA A 169 -8.09 28.13 -8.59
CA ALA A 169 -8.25 26.74 -8.16
C ALA A 169 -8.21 25.77 -9.34
N TYR A 170 -7.90 24.51 -9.07
CA TYR A 170 -7.89 23.41 -10.03
C TYR A 170 -8.67 22.19 -9.47
N PRO A 171 -9.44 21.45 -10.29
CA PRO A 171 -9.74 21.73 -11.71
C PRO A 171 -10.50 23.06 -11.89
N PRO A 172 -10.37 23.73 -13.04
CA PRO A 172 -11.11 24.96 -13.30
C PRO A 172 -12.62 24.69 -13.24
N LYS A 173 -13.41 25.67 -12.78
CA LYS A 173 -14.88 25.56 -12.73
C LYS A 173 -15.43 25.13 -14.10
N ALA A 174 -16.49 24.32 -14.11
CA ALA A 174 -17.02 23.63 -15.30
C ALA A 174 -17.25 24.53 -16.54
N GLU A 175 -17.51 25.81 -16.36
CA GLU A 175 -17.63 26.82 -17.44
C GLU A 175 -16.35 26.98 -18.29
N LEU A 176 -15.18 26.62 -17.74
CA LEU A 176 -13.86 26.71 -18.36
C LEU A 176 -13.32 25.34 -18.82
N ALA A 177 -13.94 24.24 -18.40
CA ALA A 177 -13.42 22.88 -18.59
C ALA A 177 -13.51 22.36 -20.03
N GLY A 178 -14.24 23.04 -20.92
CA GLY A 178 -14.49 22.60 -22.30
C GLY A 178 -13.81 23.39 -23.41
N GLN A 179 -13.17 24.53 -23.12
CA GLN A 179 -12.66 25.44 -24.17
C GLN A 179 -11.13 25.56 -24.23
N GLY A 180 -10.39 24.89 -23.35
CA GLY A 180 -9.01 25.27 -23.08
C GLY A 180 -9.04 26.65 -22.41
N THR A 181 -8.59 26.73 -21.17
CA THR A 181 -8.63 28.03 -20.49
C THR A 181 -7.69 28.99 -21.24
N PRO A 182 -8.19 30.14 -21.74
CA PRO A 182 -7.38 31.05 -22.54
C PRO A 182 -6.15 31.48 -21.74
N LEU A 183 -5.00 31.50 -22.40
CA LEU A 183 -3.75 31.95 -21.81
C LEU A 183 -3.94 33.38 -21.26
N PRO A 184 -3.46 33.68 -20.03
CA PRO A 184 -3.52 35.03 -19.52
C PRO A 184 -2.81 35.96 -20.52
N PRO A 185 -3.35 37.17 -20.77
CA PRO A 185 -2.70 38.10 -21.66
C PRO A 185 -1.26 38.35 -21.17
N PRO A 186 -0.27 38.35 -22.07
CA PRO A 186 1.11 38.61 -21.69
C PRO A 186 1.19 40.00 -21.05
N PRO A 187 2.05 40.18 -20.03
CA PRO A 187 2.23 41.47 -19.39
C PRO A 187 2.63 42.52 -20.44
N SER A 188 2.00 43.69 -20.36
CA SER A 188 2.14 44.73 -21.39
C SER A 188 3.45 45.50 -21.25
N THR A 189 4.01 45.57 -20.04
CA THR A 189 5.23 46.32 -19.72
C THR A 189 6.23 45.50 -18.91
N ALA A 190 7.50 45.92 -18.91
CA ALA A 190 8.54 45.33 -18.08
C ALA A 190 8.20 45.39 -16.57
N GLY A 191 7.63 46.51 -16.11
CA GLY A 191 7.22 46.68 -14.71
C GLY A 191 6.06 45.77 -14.32
N GLU A 192 5.09 45.57 -15.22
CA GLU A 192 3.98 44.63 -14.99
C GLU A 192 4.48 43.18 -14.95
N PHE A 193 5.42 42.82 -15.83
CA PHE A 193 6.07 41.51 -15.79
C PHE A 193 6.74 41.27 -14.42
N LEU A 194 7.59 42.20 -13.98
CA LEU A 194 8.30 42.07 -12.71
C LEU A 194 7.33 42.03 -11.51
N THR A 195 6.27 42.84 -11.51
CA THR A 195 5.35 42.90 -10.36
C THR A 195 4.49 41.63 -10.24
N VAL A 196 4.05 41.06 -11.35
CA VAL A 196 3.10 39.92 -11.35
C VAL A 196 3.82 38.58 -11.44
N TRP A 197 4.80 38.46 -12.34
CA TRP A 197 5.40 37.19 -12.70
C TRP A 197 6.66 36.87 -11.91
N GLU A 198 7.51 37.83 -11.59
CA GLU A 198 8.77 37.56 -10.87
C GLU A 198 8.57 36.85 -9.51
N PRO A 199 7.61 37.24 -8.64
CA PRO A 199 7.37 36.53 -7.39
C PRO A 199 6.84 35.11 -7.61
N ARG A 200 6.08 34.89 -8.70
CA ARG A 200 5.51 33.59 -9.05
C ARG A 200 6.56 32.65 -9.64
N ILE A 201 7.40 33.16 -10.56
CA ILE A 201 8.53 32.44 -11.15
C ILE A 201 9.47 31.97 -10.03
N SER A 202 9.79 32.84 -9.08
CA SER A 202 10.67 32.50 -7.95
C SER A 202 10.14 31.29 -7.17
N LYS A 203 8.83 31.25 -6.90
CA LYS A 203 8.17 30.10 -6.25
C LYS A 203 8.11 28.88 -7.16
N ALA A 204 7.81 29.09 -8.44
CA ALA A 204 7.68 28.03 -9.43
C ALA A 204 9.00 27.26 -9.60
N LYS A 205 10.15 27.95 -9.59
CA LYS A 205 11.48 27.33 -9.60
C LYS A 205 11.69 26.37 -8.43
N ILE A 206 11.37 26.82 -7.21
CA ILE A 206 11.50 25.99 -6.00
C ILE A 206 10.64 24.73 -6.13
N ILE A 207 9.36 24.89 -6.49
CA ILE A 207 8.43 23.76 -6.59
C ILE A 207 8.81 22.81 -7.72
N ALA A 208 9.22 23.34 -8.87
CA ALA A 208 9.64 22.53 -10.01
C ALA A 208 10.91 21.73 -9.69
N GLN A 209 11.88 22.34 -9.01
CA GLN A 209 13.08 21.65 -8.54
C GLN A 209 12.70 20.49 -7.60
N GLU A 210 11.88 20.75 -6.59
CA GLU A 210 11.40 19.70 -5.68
C GLU A 210 10.61 18.60 -6.40
N LEU A 211 9.91 18.93 -7.48
CA LEU A 211 9.08 18.00 -8.24
C LEU A 211 9.91 17.09 -9.15
N PHE A 212 11.05 17.57 -9.67
CA PHE A 212 11.90 16.86 -10.62
C PHE A 212 13.19 16.27 -10.03
N ASP A 213 13.48 16.51 -8.74
CA ASP A 213 14.63 15.95 -8.02
C ASP A 213 14.41 14.49 -7.59
N GLU A 214 13.17 14.06 -7.39
CA GLU A 214 12.83 12.67 -7.06
C GLU A 214 12.32 11.91 -8.28
N PRO A 215 12.78 10.68 -8.54
CA PRO A 215 12.22 9.85 -9.59
C PRO A 215 10.79 9.44 -9.21
N GLN A 216 9.84 9.72 -10.10
CA GLN A 216 8.42 9.48 -9.87
C GLN A 216 7.89 8.55 -10.96
N ASP A 217 7.18 7.50 -10.56
CA ASP A 217 6.48 6.61 -11.49
C ASP A 217 5.08 7.16 -11.73
N VAL A 218 4.98 8.15 -12.63
CA VAL A 218 3.70 8.74 -13.05
C VAL A 218 3.30 8.12 -14.39
N GLN A 219 2.12 7.49 -14.42
CA GLN A 219 1.69 6.76 -15.61
C GLN A 219 1.47 7.66 -16.83
N GLY A 220 1.92 7.17 -17.99
CA GLY A 220 1.49 7.64 -19.31
C GLY A 220 1.99 9.03 -19.71
N ILE A 221 3.06 9.52 -19.09
CA ILE A 221 3.67 10.82 -19.33
C ILE A 221 5.19 10.69 -19.35
N ASP A 222 5.82 11.41 -20.28
CA ASP A 222 7.26 11.61 -20.27
C ASP A 222 7.61 12.74 -19.29
N LEU A 223 7.87 12.38 -18.02
CA LEU A 223 8.31 13.35 -17.01
C LEU A 223 9.65 13.98 -17.37
N GLU A 224 10.50 13.28 -18.12
CA GLU A 224 11.78 13.82 -18.60
C GLU A 224 11.55 14.91 -19.63
N GLU A 225 10.55 14.76 -20.52
CA GLU A 225 10.15 15.83 -21.44
C GLU A 225 9.67 17.08 -20.68
N LEU A 226 8.81 16.90 -19.67
CA LEU A 226 8.36 18.03 -18.82
C LEU A 226 9.51 18.71 -18.09
N LYS A 227 10.44 17.92 -17.55
CA LYS A 227 11.64 18.40 -16.88
C LYS A 227 12.52 19.20 -17.84
N SER A 228 12.75 18.70 -19.06
CA SER A 228 13.52 19.38 -20.09
C SER A 228 12.91 20.73 -20.47
N LEU A 229 11.59 20.76 -20.70
CA LEU A 229 10.87 22.00 -21.04
C LEU A 229 10.94 23.03 -19.91
N TRP A 230 10.82 22.58 -18.65
CA TRP A 230 10.98 23.46 -17.49
C TRP A 230 12.40 24.01 -17.41
N GLN A 231 13.43 23.16 -17.54
CA GLN A 231 14.83 23.57 -17.47
C GLN A 231 15.19 24.58 -18.56
N GLU A 232 14.76 24.38 -19.80
CA GLU A 232 14.94 25.36 -20.88
C GLU A 232 14.28 26.70 -20.55
N THR A 233 13.03 26.66 -20.05
CA THR A 233 12.31 27.86 -19.62
C THR A 233 13.06 28.58 -18.51
N GLU A 234 13.53 27.83 -17.50
CA GLU A 234 14.24 28.34 -16.35
C GLU A 234 15.54 29.05 -16.73
N GLU A 235 16.34 28.47 -17.63
CA GLU A 235 17.54 29.09 -18.19
C GLU A 235 17.22 30.41 -18.89
N GLY A 236 16.14 30.46 -19.67
CA GLY A 236 15.70 31.69 -20.31
C GLY A 236 15.27 32.77 -19.30
N LEU A 237 14.56 32.36 -18.24
CA LEU A 237 14.11 33.26 -17.17
C LEU A 237 15.27 33.81 -16.34
N ASP A 238 16.35 33.04 -16.15
CA ASP A 238 17.56 33.50 -15.45
C ASP A 238 18.30 34.61 -16.17
N VAL A 239 18.12 34.72 -17.49
CA VAL A 239 18.67 35.82 -18.29
C VAL A 239 17.67 36.97 -18.42
N LEU A 240 16.40 36.65 -18.70
CA LEU A 240 15.34 37.64 -18.90
C LEU A 240 15.08 38.49 -17.65
N LEU A 241 14.97 37.89 -16.46
CA LEU A 241 14.62 38.64 -15.24
C LEU A 241 15.67 39.71 -14.89
N PRO A 242 16.98 39.40 -14.81
CA PRO A 242 18.00 40.43 -14.61
C PRO A 242 18.02 41.49 -15.70
N PHE A 243 17.73 41.12 -16.95
CA PHE A 243 17.64 42.09 -18.05
C PHE A 243 16.48 43.05 -17.85
N LEU A 244 15.27 42.56 -17.56
CA LEU A 244 14.08 43.36 -17.31
C LEU A 244 14.26 44.32 -16.13
N ARG A 245 14.92 43.89 -15.04
CA ARG A 245 15.22 44.74 -13.87
C ARG A 245 16.08 45.97 -14.21
N LYS A 246 16.84 45.94 -15.32
CA LYS A 246 17.68 47.06 -15.78
C LYS A 246 16.96 47.99 -16.76
N GLN A 247 15.78 47.61 -17.24
CA GLN A 247 15.00 48.41 -18.19
C GLN A 247 14.09 49.40 -17.45
N ASP A 248 13.62 50.42 -18.18
CA ASP A 248 12.53 51.28 -17.68
C ASP A 248 11.25 50.43 -17.53
N SER A 249 10.68 50.44 -16.32
CA SER A 249 9.43 49.77 -15.97
C SER A 249 8.25 50.06 -16.91
N LYS A 250 8.26 51.21 -17.60
CA LYS A 250 7.19 51.63 -18.52
C LYS A 250 7.39 51.14 -19.95
N LEU A 251 8.56 50.60 -20.29
CA LEU A 251 8.80 50.05 -21.62
C LEU A 251 7.85 48.89 -21.88
N SER A 252 7.25 48.89 -23.07
CA SER A 252 6.44 47.76 -23.50
C SER A 252 7.31 46.54 -23.75
N MET A 253 6.76 45.33 -23.57
CA MET A 253 7.52 44.09 -23.82
C MET A 253 8.02 44.00 -25.27
N SER A 254 7.31 44.60 -26.23
CA SER A 254 7.73 44.67 -27.64
C SER A 254 8.96 45.58 -27.86
N GLU A 255 9.11 46.63 -27.05
CA GLU A 255 10.28 47.51 -27.09
C GLU A 255 11.46 46.86 -26.38
N VAL A 256 11.21 46.22 -25.24
CA VAL A 256 12.19 45.41 -24.51
C VAL A 256 12.82 44.37 -25.43
N GLN A 257 12.01 43.68 -26.25
CA GLN A 257 12.49 42.63 -27.15
C GLN A 257 13.50 43.15 -28.20
N LYS A 258 13.39 44.42 -28.61
CA LYS A 258 14.33 45.07 -29.54
C LYS A 258 15.66 45.43 -28.88
N LEU A 259 15.70 45.52 -27.55
CA LEU A 259 16.88 45.87 -26.76
C LEU A 259 17.70 44.64 -26.36
N ILE A 260 17.21 43.42 -26.63
CA ILE A 260 17.91 42.17 -26.31
C ILE A 260 19.19 42.06 -27.16
N PRO A 261 20.36 41.83 -26.54
CA PRO A 261 21.60 41.60 -27.27
C PRO A 261 21.50 40.39 -28.21
N GLU A 262 22.06 40.48 -29.43
CA GLU A 262 21.96 39.39 -30.41
C GLU A 262 22.48 38.03 -29.90
N GLY A 263 23.56 38.05 -29.11
CA GLY A 263 24.10 36.84 -28.50
C GLY A 263 23.20 36.18 -27.45
N GLU A 264 22.20 36.90 -26.93
CA GLU A 264 21.30 36.42 -25.89
C GLU A 264 19.90 36.08 -26.42
N LYS A 265 19.53 36.49 -27.64
CA LYS A 265 18.17 36.24 -28.19
C LYS A 265 17.74 34.77 -28.14
N ALA A 266 18.67 33.85 -28.39
CA ALA A 266 18.40 32.42 -28.31
C ALA A 266 18.02 31.96 -26.89
N LEU A 267 18.61 32.56 -25.85
CA LEU A 267 18.29 32.27 -24.45
C LEU A 267 16.93 32.85 -24.07
N PHE A 268 16.62 34.07 -24.53
CA PHE A 268 15.30 34.69 -24.30
C PHE A 268 14.18 33.90 -24.96
N ALA A 269 14.40 33.37 -26.18
CA ALA A 269 13.43 32.52 -26.87
C ALA A 269 13.12 31.22 -26.12
N LYS A 270 14.00 30.75 -25.22
CA LYS A 270 13.70 29.58 -24.38
C LYS A 270 12.57 29.84 -23.39
N VAL A 271 12.29 31.09 -23.03
CA VAL A 271 11.15 31.43 -22.16
C VAL A 271 9.83 31.00 -22.80
N ASP A 272 9.73 31.02 -24.14
CA ASP A 272 8.53 30.61 -24.87
C ASP A 272 8.21 29.12 -24.70
N LYS A 273 9.16 28.30 -24.23
CA LYS A 273 8.92 26.89 -23.86
C LYS A 273 7.89 26.72 -22.74
N ILE A 274 7.61 27.78 -21.98
CA ILE A 274 6.51 27.79 -21.01
C ILE A 274 5.14 27.54 -21.65
N ASP A 275 4.98 27.87 -22.94
CA ASP A 275 3.75 27.65 -23.71
C ASP A 275 3.58 26.18 -24.12
N GLU A 276 4.68 25.44 -24.24
CA GLU A 276 4.67 23.98 -24.44
C GLU A 276 4.54 23.24 -23.09
N PHE A 277 5.21 23.74 -22.05
CA PHE A 277 5.23 23.14 -20.72
C PHE A 277 3.84 23.14 -20.06
N ARG A 278 3.16 24.29 -20.04
CA ARG A 278 1.85 24.45 -19.38
C ARG A 278 0.78 23.44 -19.81
N PRO A 279 0.46 23.29 -21.11
CA PRO A 279 -0.57 22.34 -21.54
C PRO A 279 -0.16 20.88 -21.29
N LYS A 280 1.14 20.56 -21.34
CA LYS A 280 1.61 19.22 -20.96
C LYS A 280 1.40 18.96 -19.47
N LEU A 281 1.75 19.92 -18.60
CA LEU A 281 1.50 19.82 -17.16
C LEU A 281 0.00 19.72 -16.85
N GLU A 282 -0.84 20.49 -17.56
CA GLU A 282 -2.30 20.37 -17.43
C GLU A 282 -2.81 18.98 -17.81
N ASN A 283 -2.31 18.42 -18.92
CA ASN A 283 -2.64 17.05 -19.34
C ASN A 283 -2.21 16.01 -18.29
N VAL A 284 -1.08 16.23 -17.60
CA VAL A 284 -0.66 15.37 -16.48
C VAL A 284 -1.71 15.36 -15.38
N LEU A 285 -2.14 16.55 -14.96
CA LEU A 285 -3.12 16.74 -13.88
C LEU A 285 -4.47 16.13 -14.25
N ILE A 286 -4.93 16.31 -15.50
CA ILE A 286 -6.19 15.72 -15.99
C ILE A 286 -6.13 14.19 -15.99
N ARG A 287 -5.06 13.62 -16.56
CA ARG A 287 -4.90 12.15 -16.65
C ARG A 287 -4.75 11.52 -15.28
N ASN A 288 -4.04 12.17 -14.38
CA ASN A 288 -3.82 11.72 -13.02
C ASN A 288 -4.69 12.52 -12.04
N SER A 289 -5.99 12.66 -12.34
CA SER A 289 -6.94 13.24 -11.40
C SER A 289 -7.03 12.40 -10.12
N GLY A 290 -7.51 12.99 -9.03
CA GLY A 290 -7.70 12.26 -7.77
C GLY A 290 -8.56 10.99 -7.95
N GLU A 291 -9.64 11.10 -8.73
CA GLU A 291 -10.49 9.96 -9.12
C GLU A 291 -9.71 8.90 -9.89
N ASN A 292 -8.91 9.29 -10.88
CA ASN A 292 -8.14 8.34 -11.67
C ASN A 292 -7.07 7.64 -10.82
N ILE A 293 -6.39 8.36 -9.92
CA ILE A 293 -5.41 7.75 -9.02
C ILE A 293 -6.09 6.73 -8.11
N LEU A 294 -7.25 7.07 -7.54
CA LEU A 294 -8.03 6.13 -6.75
C LEU A 294 -8.47 4.93 -7.59
N ARG A 295 -8.95 5.12 -8.82
CA ARG A 295 -9.37 4.02 -9.70
C ARG A 295 -8.19 3.10 -10.04
N TYR A 296 -7.07 3.65 -10.49
CA TYR A 296 -5.89 2.88 -10.89
C TYR A 296 -5.22 2.15 -9.73
N GLN A 297 -5.26 2.72 -8.53
CA GLN A 297 -4.81 2.07 -7.30
C GLN A 297 -5.53 0.73 -7.03
N PHE A 298 -6.76 0.59 -7.51
CA PHE A 298 -7.54 -0.66 -7.41
C PHE A 298 -7.57 -1.47 -8.72
N GLU A 299 -7.06 -0.91 -9.82
CA GLU A 299 -6.88 -1.61 -11.09
C GLU A 299 -5.49 -2.27 -11.14
N PHE A 300 -5.49 -3.60 -11.09
CA PHE A 300 -4.28 -4.40 -11.00
C PHE A 300 -3.40 -4.27 -12.25
N ASN A 301 -2.33 -3.47 -12.18
CA ASN A 301 -1.34 -3.32 -13.25
C ASN A 301 0.08 -3.81 -12.87
N ASN A 302 0.25 -4.36 -11.66
CA ASN A 302 1.55 -4.80 -11.14
C ASN A 302 1.88 -6.26 -11.48
N SER A 303 3.18 -6.57 -11.56
CA SER A 303 3.74 -7.93 -11.75
C SER A 303 3.27 -8.97 -10.73
N LYS A 304 2.71 -8.52 -9.60
CA LYS A 304 2.13 -9.33 -8.53
C LYS A 304 0.63 -9.66 -8.72
N LYS A 305 -0.01 -9.20 -9.80
CA LYS A 305 -1.45 -9.39 -10.07
C LYS A 305 -1.87 -10.86 -10.01
N GLY A 306 -1.15 -11.75 -10.70
CA GLY A 306 -1.52 -13.17 -10.73
C GLY A 306 -1.44 -13.84 -9.37
N GLU A 307 -0.44 -13.48 -8.54
CA GLU A 307 -0.30 -14.00 -7.18
C GLU A 307 -1.39 -13.45 -6.25
N PHE A 308 -1.73 -12.16 -6.42
CA PHE A 308 -2.82 -11.52 -5.70
C PHE A 308 -4.17 -12.17 -6.03
N GLU A 309 -4.54 -12.28 -7.31
CA GLU A 309 -5.82 -12.86 -7.76
C GLU A 309 -5.97 -14.30 -7.25
N THR A 310 -4.89 -15.08 -7.32
CA THR A 310 -4.86 -16.45 -6.79
C THR A 310 -5.09 -16.47 -5.28
N SER A 311 -4.39 -15.61 -4.53
CA SER A 311 -4.54 -15.54 -3.07
C SER A 311 -5.93 -15.04 -2.65
N PHE A 312 -6.49 -14.08 -3.38
CA PHE A 312 -7.82 -13.52 -3.14
C PHE A 312 -8.92 -14.53 -3.43
N ALA A 313 -8.88 -15.21 -4.58
CA ALA A 313 -9.85 -16.27 -4.91
C ALA A 313 -9.83 -17.40 -3.87
N ARG A 314 -8.62 -17.78 -3.41
CA ARG A 314 -8.43 -18.80 -2.38
C ARG A 314 -8.93 -18.35 -1.02
N LEU A 315 -8.64 -17.12 -0.61
CA LEU A 315 -9.16 -16.54 0.63
C LEU A 315 -10.70 -16.52 0.60
N ASN A 316 -11.32 -16.01 -0.47
CA ASN A 316 -12.77 -15.94 -0.60
C ASN A 316 -13.41 -17.33 -0.50
N THR A 317 -12.84 -18.32 -1.18
CA THR A 317 -13.30 -19.71 -1.11
C THR A 317 -13.21 -20.26 0.30
N ASN A 318 -12.08 -20.08 0.96
CA ASN A 318 -11.85 -20.58 2.32
C ASN A 318 -12.75 -19.88 3.36
N ILE A 319 -12.94 -18.56 3.25
CA ILE A 319 -13.84 -17.80 4.13
C ILE A 319 -15.30 -18.21 3.89
N LYS A 320 -15.73 -18.42 2.64
CA LYS A 320 -17.08 -18.93 2.34
C LYS A 320 -17.32 -20.30 3.00
N GLN A 321 -16.36 -21.21 2.90
CA GLN A 321 -16.44 -22.52 3.56
C GLN A 321 -16.46 -22.40 5.09
N LEU A 322 -15.72 -21.46 5.68
CA LEU A 322 -15.81 -21.20 7.12
C LEU A 322 -17.18 -20.63 7.52
N LYS A 323 -17.76 -19.73 6.72
CA LYS A 323 -19.11 -19.19 6.96
C LYS A 323 -20.18 -20.27 6.88
N GLU A 324 -20.12 -21.15 5.88
CA GLU A 324 -21.06 -22.27 5.74
C GLU A 324 -20.96 -23.24 6.93
N LYS A 325 -19.75 -23.49 7.44
CA LYS A 325 -19.51 -24.43 8.53
C LYS A 325 -19.72 -23.85 9.93
N TYR A 326 -19.44 -22.56 10.14
CA TYR A 326 -19.37 -21.92 11.46
C TYR A 326 -20.07 -20.56 11.59
N GLY A 327 -20.65 -20.03 10.51
CA GLY A 327 -21.25 -18.68 10.47
C GLY A 327 -22.62 -18.55 11.14
N LYS A 328 -22.93 -19.39 12.13
CA LYS A 328 -24.15 -19.31 12.94
C LYS A 328 -23.88 -18.60 14.26
#